data_AF-A0A368GSC2-F1
#
_entry.id   AF-A0A368GSC2-F1
#
_cell.length_a   1.000
_cell.length_b   1.000
_cell.length_c   1.000
_cell.angle_alpha   90.00
_cell.angle_beta   90.00
_cell.angle_gamma   90.00
#
_symmetry.space_group_name_H-M   'P 1'
#
loop_
_entity.id
_entity.type
_entity.pdbx_description
1 polymer ?
#
loop_
_entity_poly.entity_id
_entity_poly.type
_entity_poly.pdbx_seq_one_letter_code
_entity_poly.pdbx_strand_id
1 'polypeptide(L)'
;RAFLSFQIWSNSFIWKVKLVQFALPLFLVVPFLVEPFCQIKYVIYGEEKKIRLIMDEGSRAFFSYVDMVSALTATVVSFIMYLITICKIRYLRSGRVSQNRNNQSHNFDYRLLESAFIMFLVFTPNAVVCVLTILFNDNLDIVLIVNDFSYPVVDLMYSCPPWALLLTSSKIRQCLWRTTSRKITQVTSPKPEASIPPKRSSLQRF
;
A
#
# COMPACT_ATOMS: atom_id res chain seq x y z
N ARG A 1 -23.23 30.90 7.86
CA ARG A 1 -22.65 31.58 6.68
C ARG A 1 -21.71 30.60 5.99
N ALA A 2 -22.05 30.25 4.74
CA ALA A 2 -21.30 29.49 3.73
C ALA A 2 -20.26 28.46 4.21
N PHE A 3 -20.71 27.25 4.51
CA PHE A 3 -19.86 26.06 4.42
C PHE A 3 -19.57 25.85 2.93
N LEU A 4 -18.49 26.43 2.42
CA LEU A 4 -17.96 26.13 1.09
C LEU A 4 -17.64 24.63 1.07
N SER A 5 -18.57 23.83 0.55
CA SER A 5 -18.27 22.47 0.12
C SER A 5 -17.43 22.58 -1.15
N PHE A 6 -16.17 22.95 -0.97
CA PHE A 6 -15.17 22.80 -2.01
C PHE A 6 -15.08 21.30 -2.31
N GLN A 7 -15.73 20.87 -3.38
CA GLN A 7 -15.62 19.53 -3.93
C GLN A 7 -14.25 19.42 -4.63
N ILE A 8 -13.18 19.58 -3.85
CA ILE A 8 -11.77 19.51 -4.27
C ILE A 8 -11.48 18.14 -4.90
N TRP A 9 -12.12 17.10 -4.38
CA TRP A 9 -11.96 15.72 -4.82
C TRP A 9 -12.94 15.38 -5.95
N SER A 10 -12.78 16.00 -7.11
CA SER A 10 -13.47 15.58 -8.34
C SER A 10 -12.74 14.40 -9.00
N ASN A 11 -13.47 13.59 -9.79
CA ASN A 11 -12.86 12.49 -10.56
C ASN A 11 -11.72 12.97 -11.46
N SER A 12 -11.87 14.14 -12.07
CA SER A 12 -10.84 14.77 -12.90
C SER A 12 -9.61 15.15 -12.07
N PHE A 13 -9.79 15.63 -10.84
CA PHE A 13 -8.67 15.95 -9.95
C PHE A 13 -7.92 14.70 -9.50
N ILE A 14 -8.64 13.62 -9.13
CA ILE A 14 -8.03 12.34 -8.77
C ILE A 14 -7.19 11.78 -9.92
N TRP A 15 -7.69 11.88 -11.16
CA TRP A 15 -6.93 11.46 -12.34
C TRP A 15 -5.65 12.26 -12.54
N LYS A 16 -5.70 13.59 -12.35
CA LYS A 16 -4.50 14.45 -12.41
C LYS A 16 -3.48 14.06 -11.34
N VAL A 17 -3.92 13.84 -10.11
CA VAL A 17 -3.04 13.40 -9.00
C VAL A 17 -2.37 12.07 -9.33
N LYS A 18 -3.12 11.09 -9.84
CA LYS A 18 -2.57 9.80 -10.27
C LYS A 18 -1.53 9.98 -11.39
N LEU A 19 -1.85 10.78 -12.40
CA LEU A 19 -0.92 11.04 -13.50
C LEU A 19 0.38 11.65 -12.99
N VAL A 20 0.30 12.66 -12.12
CA VAL A 20 1.49 13.29 -11.51
C VAL A 20 2.27 12.30 -10.67
N GLN A 21 1.60 11.44 -9.89
CA GLN A 21 2.23 10.43 -9.06
C GLN A 21 3.11 9.45 -9.86
N PHE A 22 2.73 9.14 -11.10
CA PHE A 22 3.53 8.27 -11.98
C PHE A 22 4.49 9.04 -12.88
N ALA A 23 4.10 10.22 -13.38
CA ALA A 23 4.92 11.01 -14.28
C ALA A 23 6.15 11.61 -13.58
N LEU A 24 6.00 12.06 -12.32
CA LEU A 24 7.08 12.72 -11.59
C LEU A 24 8.28 11.80 -11.32
N PRO A 25 8.12 10.57 -10.78
CA PRO A 25 9.25 9.66 -10.62
C PRO A 25 9.87 9.27 -11.97
N LEU A 26 9.05 9.07 -13.00
CA LEU A 26 9.51 8.66 -14.33
C LEU A 26 10.38 9.75 -14.96
N PHE A 27 9.97 11.02 -14.85
CA PHE A 27 10.75 12.17 -15.32
C PHE A 27 12.07 12.34 -14.53
N LEU A 28 12.08 12.04 -13.23
CA LEU A 28 13.30 12.17 -12.41
C LEU A 28 14.28 11.01 -12.62
N VAL A 29 13.80 9.80 -12.90
CA VAL A 29 14.64 8.59 -12.93
C VAL A 29 15.12 8.28 -14.35
N VAL A 30 14.25 8.40 -15.37
CA VAL A 30 14.57 7.97 -16.75
C VAL A 30 15.78 8.69 -17.35
N PRO A 31 15.94 10.03 -17.22
CA PRO A 31 17.10 10.71 -17.80
C PRO A 31 18.45 10.22 -17.25
N PHE A 32 18.46 9.73 -16.01
CA PHE A 32 19.66 9.24 -15.33
C PHE A 32 19.91 7.74 -15.56
N LEU A 33 18.95 7.01 -16.11
CA LEU A 33 19.11 5.59 -16.47
C LEU A 33 19.72 5.38 -17.87
N VAL A 34 19.90 6.44 -18.66
CA VAL A 34 20.43 6.35 -20.03
C VAL A 34 21.95 6.58 -20.02
N GLU A 35 22.70 5.74 -20.75
CA GLU A 35 24.13 5.97 -20.96
C GLU A 35 24.38 7.35 -21.60
N PRO A 36 25.39 8.11 -21.15
CA PRO A 36 26.53 7.70 -20.31
C PRO A 36 26.34 7.94 -18.80
N PHE A 37 25.14 8.33 -18.33
CA PHE A 37 24.96 8.86 -16.98
C PHE A 37 24.94 7.80 -15.86
N CYS A 38 24.62 6.54 -16.18
CA CYS A 38 24.60 5.44 -15.21
C CYS A 38 25.19 4.17 -15.82
N GLN A 39 26.23 3.64 -15.18
CA GLN A 39 26.75 2.31 -15.46
C GLN A 39 26.25 1.34 -14.39
N ILE A 40 25.45 0.37 -14.80
CA ILE A 40 24.97 -0.71 -13.94
C ILE A 40 25.85 -1.94 -14.19
N LYS A 41 26.63 -2.34 -13.18
CA LYS A 41 27.50 -3.52 -13.23
C LYS A 41 26.95 -4.62 -12.35
N TYR A 42 27.00 -5.85 -12.84
CA TYR A 42 26.71 -7.02 -12.03
C TYR A 42 28.00 -7.50 -11.37
N VAL A 43 28.02 -7.55 -10.04
CA VAL A 43 29.14 -8.10 -9.27
C VAL A 43 28.69 -9.37 -8.58
N ILE A 44 29.42 -10.45 -8.84
CA ILE A 44 29.18 -11.78 -8.26
C ILE A 44 30.11 -11.92 -7.05
N TYR A 45 29.54 -11.95 -5.86
CA TYR A 45 30.27 -12.23 -4.63
C TYR A 45 30.30 -13.75 -4.43
N GLY A 46 31.37 -14.38 -4.92
CA GLY A 46 31.51 -15.84 -4.99
C GLY A 46 31.42 -16.55 -3.62
N GLU A 47 31.88 -15.90 -2.56
CA GLU A 47 31.82 -16.46 -1.19
C GLU A 47 30.40 -16.43 -0.60
N GLU A 48 29.59 -15.42 -0.92
CA GLU A 48 28.24 -15.26 -0.39
C GLU A 48 27.15 -15.87 -1.29
N LYS A 49 27.50 -16.39 -2.48
CA LYS A 49 26.55 -16.81 -3.53
C LYS A 49 25.50 -15.74 -3.85
N LYS A 50 25.88 -14.46 -3.79
CA LYS A 50 25.01 -13.31 -4.08
C LYS A 50 25.45 -12.62 -5.37
N ILE A 51 24.47 -12.24 -6.19
CA ILE A 51 24.67 -11.34 -7.34
C ILE A 51 24.09 -9.99 -6.93
N ARG A 52 24.91 -8.94 -6.99
CA ARG A 52 24.47 -7.58 -6.66
C ARG A 52 24.63 -6.68 -7.88
N LEU A 53 23.63 -5.82 -8.07
CA LEU A 53 23.68 -4.71 -9.00
C LEU A 53 24.43 -3.56 -8.32
N ILE A 54 25.56 -3.17 -8.88
CA ILE A 54 26.35 -2.03 -8.43
C ILE A 54 26.23 -0.94 -9.47
N MET A 55 25.74 0.22 -9.04
CA MET A 55 25.78 1.44 -9.85
C MET A 55 27.10 2.17 -9.58
N ASP A 56 27.53 2.97 -10.56
CA ASP A 56 28.61 3.93 -10.35
C ASP A 56 28.37 4.82 -9.12
N GLU A 57 29.43 5.22 -8.42
CA GLU A 57 29.35 5.91 -7.12
C GLU A 57 28.56 7.21 -7.21
N GLY A 58 28.77 7.99 -8.28
CA GLY A 58 28.06 9.24 -8.53
C GLY A 58 26.55 9.04 -8.74
N SER A 59 26.18 8.04 -9.55
CA SER A 59 24.77 7.66 -9.77
C SER A 59 24.11 7.16 -8.51
N ARG A 60 24.78 6.28 -7.76
CA ARG A 60 24.29 5.72 -6.49
C ARG A 60 24.02 6.83 -5.47
N ALA A 61 24.95 7.76 -5.31
CA ALA A 61 24.81 8.89 -4.40
C ALA A 61 23.62 9.79 -4.79
N PHE A 62 23.46 10.08 -6.08
CA PHE A 62 22.33 10.86 -6.59
C PHE A 62 20.98 10.19 -6.29
N PHE A 63 20.82 8.91 -6.66
CA PHE A 63 19.58 8.17 -6.41
C PHE A 63 19.26 8.06 -4.92
N SER A 64 20.28 7.79 -4.10
CA SER A 64 20.13 7.73 -2.63
C SER A 64 19.63 9.08 -2.08
N TYR A 65 20.17 10.20 -2.56
CA TYR A 65 19.74 11.54 -2.14
C TYR A 65 18.30 11.85 -2.54
N VAL A 66 17.94 11.57 -3.79
CA VAL A 66 16.56 11.77 -4.29
C VAL A 66 15.57 10.92 -3.48
N ASP A 67 15.90 9.66 -3.25
CA ASP A 67 15.05 8.74 -2.49
C ASP A 67 14.90 9.21 -1.02
N MET A 68 15.99 9.60 -0.35
CA MET A 68 15.96 10.16 1.00
C MET A 68 15.08 11.42 1.07
N VAL A 69 15.30 12.41 0.19
CA VAL A 69 14.55 13.67 0.22
C VAL A 69 13.07 13.41 -0.02
N SER A 70 12.73 12.54 -0.98
CA SER A 70 11.34 12.21 -1.28
C SER A 70 10.66 11.45 -0.14
N ALA A 71 11.33 10.44 0.44
CA ALA A 71 10.81 9.63 1.54
C ALA A 71 10.64 10.45 2.82
N LEU A 72 11.62 11.29 3.16
CA LEU A 72 11.53 12.19 4.32
C LEU A 72 10.41 13.21 4.16
N THR A 73 10.34 13.87 2.99
CA THR A 73 9.31 14.87 2.72
C THR A 73 7.92 14.24 2.81
N ALA A 74 7.71 13.07 2.19
CA ALA A 74 6.46 12.33 2.28
C ALA A 74 6.12 11.94 3.72
N THR A 75 7.11 11.50 4.51
CA THR A 75 6.92 11.10 5.91
C THR A 75 6.52 12.28 6.78
N VAL A 76 7.22 13.41 6.68
CA VAL A 76 6.95 14.63 7.45
C VAL A 76 5.56 15.19 7.11
N VAL A 77 5.25 15.33 5.82
CA VAL A 77 3.95 15.83 5.37
C VAL A 77 2.83 14.90 5.84
N SER A 78 3.00 13.58 5.71
CA SER A 78 2.01 12.61 6.16
C SER A 78 1.81 12.68 7.68
N PHE A 79 2.89 12.78 8.45
CA PHE A 79 2.83 12.90 9.90
C PHE A 79 2.05 14.12 10.36
N ILE A 80 2.31 15.29 9.75
CA ILE A 80 1.57 16.54 10.01
C ILE A 80 0.08 16.34 9.70
N MET A 81 -0.24 15.75 8.55
CA MET A 81 -1.63 15.49 8.15
C MET A 81 -2.36 14.54 9.11
N TYR A 82 -1.69 13.49 9.60
CA TYR A 82 -2.24 12.60 10.62
C TYR A 82 -2.47 13.32 11.95
N LEU A 83 -1.51 14.14 12.41
CA LEU A 83 -1.67 14.93 13.63
C LEU A 83 -2.87 15.88 13.53
N ILE A 84 -2.99 16.62 12.42
CA ILE A 84 -4.13 17.52 12.18
C ILE A 84 -5.45 16.73 12.21
N THR A 85 -5.48 15.56 11.56
CA THR A 85 -6.69 14.72 11.49
C THR A 85 -7.07 14.20 12.89
N ILE A 86 -6.11 13.70 13.67
CA ILE A 86 -6.33 13.23 15.04
C ILE A 86 -6.81 14.37 15.94
N CYS A 87 -6.18 15.55 15.87
CA CYS A 87 -6.56 16.73 16.64
C CYS A 87 -7.99 17.18 16.29
N LYS A 88 -8.34 17.25 15.00
CA LYS A 88 -9.68 17.61 14.53
C LYS A 88 -10.73 16.63 15.04
N ILE A 89 -10.43 15.33 14.98
CA ILE A 89 -11.32 14.28 15.49
C ILE A 89 -11.51 14.41 17.01
N ARG A 90 -10.44 14.63 17.78
CA ARG A 90 -10.51 14.83 19.23
C ARG A 90 -11.34 16.07 19.61
N TYR A 91 -11.13 17.18 18.90
CA TYR A 91 -11.88 18.42 19.10
C TYR A 91 -13.38 18.22 18.82
N LEU A 92 -13.72 17.60 17.68
CA LEU A 92 -15.11 17.29 17.33
C LEU A 92 -15.77 16.35 18.34
N ARG A 93 -15.02 15.41 18.92
CA ARG A 93 -15.51 14.51 19.97
C ARG A 93 -15.81 15.27 21.25
N SER A 94 -14.91 16.16 21.70
CA SER A 94 -15.10 16.95 22.92
C SER A 94 -16.33 17.87 22.86
N GLY A 95 -16.67 18.39 21.67
CA GLY A 95 -17.86 19.24 21.49
C GLY A 95 -19.18 18.48 21.29
N ARG A 96 -19.15 17.17 20.97
CA ARG A 96 -20.34 16.36 20.62
C ARG A 96 -20.77 15.35 21.68
N VAL A 97 -20.08 15.26 22.82
CA VAL A 97 -20.50 14.39 23.95
C VAL A 97 -21.93 14.69 24.41
N SER A 98 -22.48 15.88 24.11
CA SER A 98 -23.83 16.27 24.52
C SER A 98 -24.96 16.03 23.51
N GLN A 99 -24.71 15.58 22.27
CA GLN A 99 -25.77 15.53 21.24
C GLN A 99 -25.67 14.32 20.28
N ASN A 100 -26.40 13.25 20.62
CA ASN A 100 -26.97 12.22 19.73
C ASN A 100 -26.09 11.29 18.85
N ARG A 101 -26.07 10.00 19.24
CA ARG A 101 -26.61 8.79 18.56
C ARG A 101 -26.40 8.52 17.05
N ASN A 102 -25.53 9.23 16.32
CA ASN A 102 -25.13 8.85 14.95
C ASN A 102 -23.71 8.23 14.94
N ASN A 103 -23.57 7.04 15.54
CA ASN A 103 -22.27 6.35 15.71
C ASN A 103 -21.75 5.65 14.44
N GLN A 104 -22.55 5.51 13.38
CA GLN A 104 -22.19 4.66 12.24
C GLN A 104 -21.22 5.31 11.23
N SER A 105 -21.41 6.58 10.87
CA SER A 105 -20.49 7.29 9.96
C SER A 105 -19.13 7.53 10.61
N HIS A 106 -19.14 7.84 11.91
CA HIS A 106 -17.93 8.15 12.64
C HIS A 106 -16.96 6.96 12.75
N ASN A 107 -17.49 5.74 12.86
CA ASN A 107 -16.70 4.51 12.89
C ASN A 107 -16.00 4.19 11.56
N PHE A 108 -16.57 4.63 10.43
CA PHE A 108 -15.95 4.43 9.12
C PHE A 108 -14.71 5.31 8.95
N ASP A 109 -14.79 6.59 9.32
CA ASP A 109 -13.68 7.54 9.22
C ASP A 109 -12.49 7.12 10.11
N TYR A 110 -12.77 6.59 11.31
CA TYR A 110 -11.74 6.04 12.20
C TYR A 110 -11.02 4.84 11.61
N ARG A 111 -11.75 3.91 11.00
CA ARG A 111 -11.16 2.71 10.37
C ARG A 111 -10.32 3.06 9.16
N LEU A 112 -10.77 4.04 8.37
CA LEU A 112 -9.99 4.53 7.23
C LEU A 112 -8.68 5.18 7.71
N LEU A 113 -8.76 6.02 8.75
CA LEU A 113 -7.60 6.62 9.40
C LEU A 113 -6.65 5.57 9.97
N GLU A 114 -7.18 4.53 10.61
CA GLU A 114 -6.41 3.41 11.14
C GLU A 114 -5.65 2.66 10.03
N SER A 115 -6.30 2.35 8.90
CA SER A 115 -5.60 1.70 7.77
C SER A 115 -4.50 2.58 7.20
N ALA A 116 -4.78 3.88 7.05
CA ALA A 116 -3.81 4.82 6.56
C ALA A 116 -2.61 4.93 7.54
N PHE A 117 -2.88 4.90 8.85
CA PHE A 117 -1.85 4.95 9.88
C PHE A 117 -1.00 3.67 9.92
N ILE A 118 -1.59 2.48 9.73
CA ILE A 118 -0.84 1.22 9.58
C ILE A 118 0.12 1.33 8.39
N MET A 119 -0.35 1.84 7.25
CA MET A 119 0.50 2.06 6.08
C MET A 119 1.64 3.03 6.39
N PHE A 120 1.36 4.15 7.07
CA PHE A 120 2.39 5.10 7.49
C PHE A 120 3.47 4.46 8.36
N LEU A 121 3.09 3.62 9.33
CA LEU A 121 4.04 2.89 10.17
C LEU A 121 4.93 1.94 9.36
N VAL A 122 4.38 1.31 8.31
CA VAL A 122 5.15 0.43 7.40
C VAL A 122 6.08 1.22 6.48
N PHE A 123 5.70 2.42 6.07
CA PHE A 123 6.54 3.30 5.25
C PHE A 123 7.66 4.00 6.05
N THR A 124 7.52 4.14 7.37
CA THR A 124 8.49 4.85 8.21
C THR A 124 9.88 4.16 8.25
N PRO A 125 9.99 2.82 8.42
CA PRO A 125 11.26 2.11 8.31
C PRO A 125 12.00 2.35 6.99
N ASN A 126 11.27 2.54 5.87
CA ASN A 126 11.91 2.84 4.59
C ASN A 126 12.65 4.18 4.62
N ALA A 127 12.01 5.22 5.16
CA ALA A 127 12.66 6.53 5.32
C ALA A 127 13.89 6.43 6.23
N VAL A 128 13.84 5.60 7.28
CA VAL A 128 14.99 5.33 8.15
C VAL A 128 16.12 4.65 7.37
N VAL A 129 15.82 3.63 6.55
CA VAL A 129 16.81 2.97 5.68
C VAL A 129 17.47 3.97 4.73
N CYS A 130 16.70 4.82 4.04
CA CYS A 130 17.27 5.82 3.13
C CYS A 130 18.24 6.78 3.85
N VAL A 131 17.90 7.20 5.08
CA VAL A 131 18.77 8.04 5.91
C VAL A 131 20.04 7.29 6.34
N LEU A 132 19.91 6.04 6.78
CA LEU A 132 21.05 5.22 7.19
C LEU A 132 22.03 4.97 6.04
N THR A 133 21.52 4.72 4.83
CA THR A 133 22.34 4.50 3.63
C THR A 133 23.19 5.73 3.30
N ILE A 134 22.70 6.95 3.52
CA ILE A 134 23.49 8.18 3.32
C ILE A 134 24.43 8.43 4.49
N LEU A 135 23.96 8.22 5.74
CA LEU A 135 24.76 8.48 6.93
C LEU A 135 26.03 7.63 7.00
N PHE A 136 25.94 6.38 6.53
CA PHE A 136 27.05 5.43 6.52
C PHE A 136 27.72 5.28 5.16
N ASN A 137 27.55 6.24 4.23
CA ASN A 137 28.08 6.14 2.87
C ASN A 137 29.61 5.90 2.82
N ASP A 138 30.34 6.33 3.85
CA ASP A 138 31.80 6.14 3.98
C ASP A 138 32.22 4.71 4.42
N ASN A 139 31.27 3.89 4.87
CA ASN A 139 31.52 2.51 5.31
C ASN A 139 30.69 1.52 4.49
N LEU A 140 31.33 0.95 3.47
CA LEU A 140 30.70 0.03 2.53
C LEU A 140 30.05 -1.19 3.21
N ASP A 141 30.69 -1.76 4.23
CA ASP A 141 30.18 -2.96 4.91
C ASP A 141 28.86 -2.68 5.64
N ILE A 142 28.77 -1.51 6.30
CA ILE A 142 27.54 -1.08 6.97
C ILE A 142 26.45 -0.79 5.94
N VAL A 143 26.78 -0.13 4.82
CA VAL A 143 25.82 0.14 3.73
C VAL A 143 25.27 -1.15 3.14
N LEU A 144 26.10 -2.19 2.98
CA LEU A 144 25.66 -3.48 2.49
C LEU A 144 24.72 -4.18 3.48
N ILE A 145 24.96 -4.08 4.79
CA ILE A 145 24.04 -4.60 5.81
C ILE A 145 22.70 -3.86 5.80
N VAL A 146 22.74 -2.52 5.71
CA VAL A 146 21.53 -1.69 5.61
C VAL A 146 20.74 -2.04 4.36
N ASN A 147 21.41 -2.28 3.24
CA ASN A 147 20.78 -2.70 2.00
C ASN A 147 20.16 -4.10 2.13
N ASP A 148 20.85 -5.05 2.76
CA ASP A 148 20.30 -6.40 3.03
C ASP A 148 19.04 -6.33 3.93
N PHE A 149 19.00 -5.40 4.89
CA PHE A 149 17.79 -5.16 5.70
C PHE A 149 16.67 -4.43 4.95
N SER A 150 17.02 -3.62 3.94
CA SER A 150 16.04 -2.87 3.16
C SER A 150 15.13 -3.77 2.32
N TYR A 151 15.63 -4.91 1.81
CA TYR A 151 14.85 -5.78 0.94
C TYR A 151 13.57 -6.32 1.64
N PRO A 152 13.63 -6.91 2.84
CA PRO A 152 12.42 -7.28 3.58
C PRO A 152 11.48 -6.12 3.90
N VAL A 153 12.01 -4.92 4.17
CA VAL A 153 11.20 -3.73 4.46
C VAL A 153 10.40 -3.32 3.23
N VAL A 154 11.05 -3.30 2.07
CA VAL A 154 10.41 -3.01 0.78
C VAL A 154 9.36 -4.07 0.43
N ASP A 155 9.65 -5.35 0.66
CA ASP A 155 8.68 -6.43 0.46
C ASP A 155 7.45 -6.28 1.37
N LEU A 156 7.65 -5.88 2.62
CA LEU A 156 6.56 -5.57 3.55
C LEU A 156 5.73 -4.38 3.04
N MET A 157 6.35 -3.32 2.54
CA MET A 157 5.65 -2.14 2.01
C MET A 157 4.75 -2.47 0.83
N TYR A 158 5.22 -3.30 -0.11
CA TYR A 158 4.41 -3.66 -1.29
C TYR A 158 3.33 -4.68 -0.97
N SER A 159 3.51 -5.53 0.04
CA SER A 159 2.53 -6.54 0.44
C SER A 159 1.50 -6.03 1.47
N CYS A 160 1.81 -5.01 2.27
CA CYS A 160 0.94 -4.51 3.35
C CYS A 160 -0.41 -3.89 2.92
N PRO A 161 -0.53 -3.11 1.82
CA PRO A 161 -1.78 -2.41 1.48
C PRO A 161 -3.05 -3.28 1.47
N PRO A 162 -3.08 -4.47 0.83
CA PRO A 162 -4.26 -5.33 0.88
C PRO A 162 -4.58 -5.81 2.30
N TRP A 163 -3.57 -6.09 3.14
CA TRP A 163 -3.77 -6.53 4.52
C TRP A 163 -4.31 -5.41 5.40
N ALA A 164 -3.76 -4.19 5.28
CA ALA A 164 -4.25 -3.03 6.01
C ALA A 164 -5.74 -2.77 5.70
N LEU A 165 -6.15 -2.86 4.43
CA LEU A 165 -7.55 -2.72 4.03
C LEU A 165 -8.44 -3.85 4.56
N LEU A 166 -7.95 -5.09 4.58
CA LEU A 166 -8.70 -6.23 5.13
C LEU A 166 -8.89 -6.12 6.65
N LEU A 167 -7.89 -5.64 7.38
CA LEU A 167 -7.95 -5.46 8.84
C LEU A 167 -8.93 -4.35 9.24
N THR A 168 -9.01 -3.27 8.48
CA THR A 168 -9.86 -2.13 8.86
C THR A 168 -11.25 -2.14 8.21
N SER A 169 -11.41 -2.73 7.02
CA SER A 169 -12.70 -2.73 6.30
C SER A 169 -13.51 -4.00 6.52
N SER A 170 -14.55 -3.89 7.37
CA SER A 170 -15.52 -4.99 7.55
C SER A 170 -16.31 -5.31 6.28
N LYS A 171 -16.50 -4.34 5.37
CA LYS A 171 -17.22 -4.53 4.11
C LYS A 171 -16.40 -5.37 3.12
N ILE A 172 -15.11 -5.09 3.01
CA ILE A 172 -14.20 -5.89 2.16
C ILE A 172 -14.15 -7.32 2.69
N ARG A 173 -14.01 -7.52 4.02
CA ARG A 173 -14.07 -8.87 4.62
C ARG A 173 -15.37 -9.62 4.31
N GLN A 174 -16.52 -8.96 4.45
CA GLN A 174 -17.82 -9.57 4.11
C GLN A 174 -17.93 -9.93 2.62
N CYS A 175 -17.43 -9.07 1.73
CA CYS A 175 -17.42 -9.32 0.29
C CYS A 175 -16.51 -10.51 -0.07
N LEU A 176 -15.30 -10.53 0.51
CA LEU A 176 -14.32 -11.59 0.31
C LEU A 176 -14.87 -12.92 0.82
N TRP A 177 -15.42 -12.94 2.04
CA TRP A 177 -16.06 -14.12 2.62
C TRP A 177 -17.17 -14.65 1.73
N ARG A 178 -18.10 -13.81 1.27
CA ARG A 178 -19.19 -14.24 0.36
C ARG A 178 -18.67 -14.83 -0.95
N THR A 179 -17.63 -14.24 -1.53
CA THR A 179 -17.04 -14.71 -2.79
C THR A 179 -16.33 -16.03 -2.59
N THR A 180 -15.54 -16.16 -1.53
CA THR A 180 -14.78 -17.37 -1.22
C THR A 180 -15.70 -18.50 -0.77
N SER A 181 -16.70 -18.25 0.08
CA SER A 181 -17.69 -19.24 0.49
C SER A 181 -18.47 -19.78 -0.71
N ARG A 182 -18.88 -18.94 -1.67
CA ARG A 182 -19.53 -19.40 -2.90
C ARG A 182 -18.65 -20.34 -3.72
N LYS A 183 -17.35 -20.03 -3.86
CA LYS A 183 -16.40 -20.91 -4.55
C LYS A 183 -16.20 -22.24 -3.81
N ILE A 184 -16.08 -22.20 -2.48
CA ILE A 184 -15.96 -23.41 -1.67
C ILE A 184 -17.20 -24.27 -1.85
N THR A 185 -18.41 -23.71 -1.73
CA THR A 185 -19.67 -24.44 -1.94
C THR A 185 -19.80 -25.03 -3.35
N GLN A 186 -19.28 -24.36 -4.38
CA GLN A 186 -19.26 -24.90 -5.75
C GLN A 186 -18.29 -26.07 -5.92
N VAL A 187 -17.15 -26.06 -5.22
CA VAL A 187 -16.16 -27.14 -5.26
C VAL A 187 -16.57 -28.32 -4.38
N THR A 188 -17.27 -28.07 -3.27
CA THR A 188 -17.69 -29.11 -2.32
C THR A 188 -19.10 -29.66 -2.58
N SER A 189 -19.89 -29.06 -3.47
CA SER A 189 -21.17 -29.63 -3.86
C SER A 189 -20.93 -30.90 -4.67
N PRO A 190 -21.45 -32.06 -4.25
CA PRO A 190 -21.42 -33.25 -5.09
C PRO A 190 -22.16 -32.92 -6.38
N LYS A 191 -21.54 -33.27 -7.52
CA LYS A 191 -22.18 -33.22 -8.83
C LYS A 191 -23.46 -34.04 -8.70
N PRO A 192 -24.66 -33.49 -8.98
CA PRO A 192 -25.89 -34.26 -8.85
C PRO A 192 -25.76 -35.48 -9.77
N GLU A 193 -25.73 -36.67 -9.17
CA GLU A 193 -25.92 -37.91 -9.92
C GLU A 193 -27.19 -37.73 -10.73
N ALA A 194 -27.08 -37.94 -12.03
CA ALA A 194 -28.20 -37.89 -12.95
C ALA A 194 -29.23 -38.91 -12.46
N SER A 195 -30.24 -38.42 -11.74
CA SER A 195 -31.39 -39.23 -11.35
C SER A 195 -32.04 -39.71 -12.63
N ILE A 196 -31.89 -41.01 -12.91
CA ILE A 196 -32.58 -41.70 -13.99
C ILE A 196 -34.07 -41.36 -13.83
N PRO A 197 -34.73 -40.75 -14.83
CA PRO A 197 -36.13 -40.40 -14.69
C PRO A 197 -36.94 -41.67 -14.48
N PRO A 198 -37.89 -41.70 -13.53
CA PRO A 198 -38.72 -42.88 -13.32
C PRO A 198 -39.49 -43.17 -14.61
N LYS A 199 -39.31 -44.40 -15.11
CA LYS A 199 -40.02 -44.94 -16.27
C LYS A 199 -41.52 -44.82 -16.01
N ARG A 200 -42.18 -43.83 -16.65
CA ARG A 200 -43.64 -43.68 -16.63
C ARG A 200 -44.25 -44.98 -17.16
N SER A 201 -44.78 -45.81 -16.26
CA SER A 201 -45.70 -46.88 -16.61
C SER A 201 -46.98 -46.21 -17.13
N SER A 202 -47.18 -46.29 -18.44
CA SER A 202 -48.44 -46.01 -19.09
C SER A 202 -49.47 -47.02 -18.60
N LEU A 203 -50.33 -46.65 -17.66
CA LEU A 203 -51.61 -47.33 -17.44
C LEU A 203 -52.55 -46.46 -16.58
N GLN A 204 -53.80 -46.41 -17.06
CA GLN A 204 -55.02 -45.86 -16.43
C GLN A 204 -55.40 -44.41 -16.77
N ARG A 205 -56.13 -44.29 -17.90
CA ARG A 205 -57.48 -43.71 -17.90
C ARG A 205 -58.29 -44.27 -19.09
N PHE A 206 -59.13 -45.25 -18.79
CA PHE A 206 -60.53 -45.28 -19.24
C PHE A 206 -61.35 -44.98 -17.99
#